data_AF-A0A7Y2THC9-F1
#
_entry.id   AF-A0A7Y2THC9-F1
#
_cell.length_a   1.000
_cell.length_b   1.000
_cell.length_c   1.000
_cell.angle_alpha   90.00
_cell.angle_beta   90.00
_cell.angle_gamma   90.00
#
_symmetry.space_group_name_H-M   'P 1'
#
loop_
_entity.id
_entity.type
_entity.pdbx_description
1 polymer ?
#
loop_
_entity_poly.entity_id
_entity_poly.type
_entity_poly.pdbx_seq_one_letter_code
_entity_poly.pdbx_strand_id
1 'polypeptide(L)'
;LGENEGSDIMFYINPFNKGLIFSKENINKFLKQLKLDPHQDYYKTCSNESILLRVLKNLEVSFQKEGNVSKLEQVKYLIGVLVSED
;
A
#
# COMPACT_ATOMS: atom_id res chain seq x y z
N LEU A 1 -14.99 -13.70 25.00
CA LEU A 1 -15.77 -12.96 23.99
C LEU A 1 -14.75 -12.22 23.14
N GLY A 2 -14.71 -12.54 21.84
CA GLY A 2 -13.53 -12.39 20.99
C GLY A 2 -13.06 -10.96 20.76
N GLU A 3 -11.74 -10.80 20.71
CA GLU A 3 -11.01 -9.62 20.29
C GLU A 3 -11.35 -9.31 18.82
N ASN A 4 -12.08 -8.23 18.54
CA ASN A 4 -12.14 -7.52 17.25
C ASN A 4 -13.09 -6.31 17.36
N GLU A 5 -12.75 -5.32 18.19
CA GLU A 5 -13.35 -3.98 18.12
C GLU A 5 -12.37 -3.04 17.41
N GLY A 6 -12.09 -3.32 16.14
CA GLY A 6 -11.44 -2.39 15.22
C GLY A 6 -12.51 -1.81 14.30
N SER A 7 -12.68 -0.49 14.30
CA SER A 7 -13.78 0.26 13.65
C SER A 7 -14.29 -0.39 12.36
N ASP A 8 -15.59 -0.71 12.33
CA ASP A 8 -16.24 -1.21 11.11
C ASP A 8 -16.03 -0.19 9.99
N ILE A 9 -15.44 -0.62 8.86
CA ILE A 9 -15.06 0.29 7.77
C ILE A 9 -16.36 0.80 7.12
N MET A 10 -16.69 2.06 7.38
CA MET A 10 -17.94 2.66 6.92
C MET A 10 -17.98 2.84 5.40
N PHE A 11 -16.86 3.23 4.80
CA PHE A 11 -16.74 3.42 3.35
C PHE A 11 -15.27 3.42 2.90
N TYR A 12 -15.09 3.28 1.59
CA TYR A 12 -13.80 3.34 0.91
C TYR A 12 -13.77 4.54 -0.04
N ILE A 13 -12.57 5.01 -0.39
CA ILE A 13 -12.39 6.11 -1.35
C ILE A 13 -11.67 5.56 -2.58
N ASN A 14 -12.22 5.84 -3.76
CA ASN A 14 -11.52 5.57 -5.01
C ASN A 14 -10.68 6.81 -5.42
N PRO A 15 -9.34 6.75 -5.30
CA PRO A 15 -8.48 7.89 -5.62
C PRO A 15 -8.41 8.20 -7.13
N PHE A 16 -8.74 7.24 -7.99
CA PHE A 16 -8.68 7.39 -9.46
C PHE A 16 -9.92 8.09 -10.03
N ASN A 17 -11.04 8.05 -9.30
CA ASN A 17 -12.33 8.55 -9.75
C ASN A 17 -12.79 9.73 -8.90
N LYS A 18 -11.94 10.77 -8.79
CA LYS A 18 -12.24 12.01 -8.05
C LYS A 18 -12.68 11.78 -6.60
N GLY A 19 -12.17 10.74 -5.95
CA GLY A 19 -12.52 10.44 -4.56
C GLY A 19 -13.93 9.84 -4.39
N LEU A 20 -14.49 9.22 -5.42
CA LEU A 20 -15.80 8.58 -5.35
C LEU A 20 -15.84 7.57 -4.19
N ILE A 21 -16.91 7.64 -3.40
CA ILE A 21 -17.13 6.75 -2.26
C ILE A 21 -17.53 5.36 -2.75
N PHE A 22 -16.85 4.34 -2.25
CA PHE A 22 -17.06 2.93 -2.55
C PHE A 22 -17.58 2.18 -1.31
N SER A 23 -18.43 1.18 -1.54
CA SER A 23 -18.75 0.13 -0.56
C SER A 23 -17.81 -1.07 -0.73
N LYS A 24 -17.82 -1.99 0.24
CA LYS A 24 -17.10 -3.27 0.15
C LYS A 24 -17.51 -4.08 -1.10
N GLU A 25 -18.78 -3.99 -1.50
CA GLU A 25 -19.28 -4.67 -2.70
C GLU A 25 -18.72 -4.07 -3.99
N ASN A 26 -18.46 -2.76 -4.03
CA ASN A 26 -17.79 -2.14 -5.17
C ASN A 26 -16.37 -2.69 -5.35
N ILE A 27 -15.63 -2.88 -4.25
CA ILE A 27 -14.30 -3.51 -4.27
C ILE A 27 -14.40 -4.96 -4.77
N ASN A 28 -15.38 -5.74 -4.28
CA ASN A 28 -15.61 -7.13 -4.75
C ASN A 28 -15.85 -7.19 -6.27
N LYS A 29 -16.68 -6.29 -6.79
CA LYS A 29 -16.97 -6.22 -8.24
C LYS A 29 -15.72 -5.86 -9.03
N PHE A 30 -14.90 -4.94 -8.51
CA PHE A 30 -13.65 -4.55 -9.14
C PHE A 30 -12.64 -5.72 -9.19
N LEU A 31 -12.46 -6.46 -8.09
CA LEU A 31 -11.59 -7.63 -8.04
C LEU A 31 -12.04 -8.72 -9.03
N LYS A 32 -13.35 -8.97 -9.13
CA LYS A 32 -13.91 -9.91 -10.11
C LYS A 32 -13.62 -9.50 -11.56
N GLN A 33 -13.72 -8.20 -11.88
CA GLN A 33 -13.36 -7.69 -13.21
C GLN A 33 -11.88 -7.91 -13.54
N LEU A 34 -11.01 -7.80 -12.53
CA LEU A 34 -9.58 -8.08 -12.65
C LEU A 34 -9.23 -9.59 -12.62
N LYS A 35 -10.22 -10.47 -12.38
CA LYS A 35 -10.04 -11.91 -12.18
C LYS A 35 -9.08 -12.23 -11.01
N LEU A 36 -9.16 -11.45 -9.95
CA LEU A 36 -8.40 -11.64 -8.72
C LEU A 36 -9.28 -12.25 -7.63
N ASP A 37 -8.73 -13.20 -6.89
CA ASP A 37 -9.38 -13.75 -5.71
C ASP A 37 -9.38 -12.71 -4.57
N PRO A 38 -10.48 -12.59 -3.80
CA PRO A 38 -10.55 -11.62 -2.73
C PRO A 38 -9.61 -12.00 -1.57
N HIS A 39 -8.68 -11.10 -1.24
CA HIS A 39 -7.83 -11.18 -0.05
C HIS A 39 -8.27 -10.16 0.99
N GLN A 40 -8.18 -10.48 2.29
CA GLN A 40 -8.58 -9.55 3.35
C GLN A 40 -7.83 -8.21 3.27
N ASP A 41 -6.56 -8.25 2.87
CA ASP A 41 -5.71 -7.05 2.75
C ASP A 41 -6.19 -6.07 1.68
N TYR A 42 -7.01 -6.51 0.72
CA TYR A 42 -7.59 -5.61 -0.29
C TYR A 42 -8.69 -4.71 0.28
N TYR A 43 -9.15 -4.98 1.51
CA TYR A 43 -10.19 -4.21 2.20
C TYR A 43 -9.65 -3.48 3.42
N LYS A 44 -8.34 -3.54 3.67
CA LYS A 44 -7.71 -2.94 4.85
C LYS A 44 -6.64 -1.96 4.42
N THR A 45 -6.38 -0.97 5.27
CA THR A 45 -5.19 -0.14 5.13
C THR A 45 -3.96 -1.00 5.38
N CYS A 46 -2.93 -0.85 4.56
CA CYS A 46 -1.62 -1.46 4.83
C CYS A 46 -0.95 -0.80 6.04
N SER A 47 0.05 -1.46 6.62
CA SER A 47 0.78 -0.93 7.78
C SER A 47 1.58 0.33 7.40
N ASN A 48 1.90 1.16 8.40
CA ASN A 48 2.76 2.33 8.22
C ASN A 48 4.11 1.94 7.59
N GLU A 49 4.69 0.81 8.02
CA GLU A 49 5.91 0.23 7.43
C GLU A 49 5.73 -0.09 5.95
N SER A 50 4.61 -0.70 5.57
CA SER A 50 4.31 -1.01 4.16
C SER A 50 4.21 0.26 3.32
N ILE A 51 3.61 1.33 3.86
CA ILE A 51 3.52 2.64 3.19
C ILE A 51 4.91 3.23 2.98
N LEU A 52 5.75 3.27 4.04
CA LEU A 52 7.10 3.79 3.97
C LEU A 52 7.96 3.00 2.98
N LEU A 53 7.90 1.67 3.03
CA LEU A 53 8.64 0.80 2.12
C LEU A 53 8.22 1.03 0.66
N ARG A 54 6.92 1.24 0.40
CA ARG A 54 6.41 1.54 -0.95
C ARG A 54 6.96 2.87 -1.46
N VAL A 55 6.98 3.91 -0.62
CA VAL A 55 7.53 5.22 -0.98
C VAL A 55 9.03 5.12 -1.28
N LEU A 56 9.80 4.44 -0.41
CA LEU A 56 11.23 4.27 -0.60
C LEU A 56 11.56 3.49 -1.87
N LYS A 57 10.85 2.39 -2.18
CA LYS A 57 11.05 1.66 -3.44
C LYS A 57 10.74 2.51 -4.68
N ASN A 58 9.73 3.36 -4.62
CA ASN A 58 9.45 4.29 -5.72
C ASN A 58 10.58 5.31 -5.91
N LEU A 59 11.18 5.80 -4.82
CA LEU A 59 12.34 6.69 -4.86
C LEU A 59 13.60 5.99 -5.39
N GLU A 60 13.84 4.74 -5.01
CA GLU A 60 14.94 3.92 -5.52
C GLU A 60 14.88 3.84 -7.05
N VAL A 61 13.72 3.45 -7.60
CA VAL A 61 13.49 3.36 -9.05
C VAL A 61 13.67 4.72 -9.72
N SER A 62 13.22 5.80 -9.08
CA SER A 62 13.31 7.15 -9.63
C SER A 62 14.75 7.66 -9.70
N PHE A 63 15.53 7.51 -8.62
CA PHE A 63 16.93 7.91 -8.57
C PHE A 63 17.83 7.02 -9.43
N GLN A 64 17.49 5.73 -9.57
CA GLN A 64 18.17 4.85 -10.52
C GLN A 64 17.99 5.35 -11.97
N LYS A 65 16.77 5.76 -12.35
CA LYS A 65 16.49 6.31 -13.69
C LYS A 65 17.15 7.67 -13.93
N GLU A 66 17.28 8.50 -12.89
CA GLU A 66 17.94 9.80 -12.95
C GLU A 66 19.49 9.68 -12.99
N GLY A 67 20.05 8.52 -12.63
CA GLY A 67 21.49 8.34 -12.46
C GLY A 67 22.04 8.98 -11.18
N ASN A 68 21.17 9.32 -10.21
CA ASN A 68 21.55 9.97 -8.96
C ASN A 68 22.07 8.94 -7.94
N VAL A 69 23.33 8.55 -8.10
CA VAL A 69 23.97 7.48 -7.30
C VAL A 69 23.94 7.78 -5.80
N SER A 70 24.21 9.03 -5.39
CA SER A 70 24.25 9.39 -3.97
C SER A 70 22.90 9.17 -3.27
N LYS A 71 21.80 9.66 -3.89
CA LYS A 71 20.45 9.46 -3.33
C LYS A 71 19.99 8.02 -3.44
N LEU A 72 20.37 7.31 -4.49
CA LEU A 72 20.07 5.89 -4.66
C LEU A 72 20.63 5.06 -3.49
N GLU A 73 21.90 5.27 -3.15
CA GLU A 73 22.54 4.54 -2.05
C GLU A 73 21.94 4.91 -0.68
N GLN A 74 21.56 6.18 -0.47
CA GLN A 74 20.83 6.58 0.75
C GLN A 74 19.47 5.87 0.87
N VAL A 75 18.69 5.81 -0.21
CA VAL A 75 17.38 5.14 -0.19
C VAL A 75 17.52 3.65 0.04
N LYS A 76 18.50 2.99 -0.59
CA LYS A 76 18.78 1.56 -0.34
C LYS A 76 19.15 1.29 1.12
N TYR A 77 19.96 2.16 1.72
CA TYR A 77 20.27 2.07 3.15
C TYR A 77 19.00 2.16 4.01
N LEU A 78 18.12 3.13 3.74
CA LEU A 78 16.86 3.28 4.49
C LEU A 78 15.93 2.07 4.31
N ILE A 79 15.85 1.49 3.10
CA ILE A 79 15.12 0.25 2.86
C ILE A 79 15.71 -0.89 3.69
N GLY A 80 17.05 -0.99 3.72
CA GLY A 80 17.76 -1.98 4.53
C GLY A 80 17.37 -1.86 6.00
N VAL A 81 17.45 -0.66 6.59
CA VAL A 81 17.05 -0.41 8.00
C VAL A 81 15.59 -0.79 8.25
N LEU A 82 14.68 -0.49 7.32
CA LEU A 82 13.25 -0.76 7.48
C LEU A 82 12.88 -2.25 7.38
N VAL A 83 13.68 -3.04 6.66
CA VAL A 83 13.43 -4.47 6.39
C VAL A 83 14.34 -5.38 7.23
N SER A 84 15.31 -4.80 7.95
CA SER A 84 16.14 -5.55 8.90
C SER A 84 15.22 -6.10 9.99
N GLU A 85 15.04 -7.41 10.01
CA GLU A 85 14.45 -8.11 11.16
C GLU A 85 15.44 -7.98 12.34
N ASP A 86 14.95 -7.61 13.52
CA ASP A 86 15.66 -7.88 14.78
C ASP A 86 15.75 -9.39 15.03
#